data_AF-A0A919PVR9-F1
#
_entry.id   AF-A0A919PVR9-F1
#
_cell.length_a   1.000
_cell.length_b   1.000
_cell.length_c   1.000
_cell.angle_alpha   90.00
_cell.angle_beta   90.00
_cell.angle_gamma   90.00
#
_symmetry.space_group_name_H-M   'P 1'
#
loop_
_entity.id
_entity.type
_entity.pdbx_description
1 polymer ?
#
loop_
_entity_poly.entity_id
_entity_poly.type
_entity_poly.pdbx_seq_one_letter_code
_entity_poly.pdbx_strand_id
1 'polypeptide(L)'
;MDLASLAHVTDNSVGSQVERRRYAISNHRVIRRSRPYVVTPAVAMILLAVNAVWDVVCQRIGRDEWIVLDTGSTITLLVAVGGATLARGQYAMTVRPYLGWRFTRDDKGRGRVTSPEGAPRAIHLYVHNGGSGVAFVENVRYRLELAGGPTPDDRAGPSPWLTLDQTRQQLRQIGLIEERDFYLMIIGPAPMPPTANPFDGVHVLSLTSRAVHSISNLDIRFRATDLVGDVHEWTLTDYVAPQHRAEIRAYHATPTPTPAGDPAVAPGPREE
;
A
#
# COMPACT_ATOMS: atom_id res chain seq x y z
N MET A 1 -17.73 -29.16 38.42
CA MET A 1 -17.18 -29.00 37.06
C MET A 1 -18.38 -28.82 36.16
N ASP A 2 -18.68 -27.57 35.83
CA ASP A 2 -20.01 -27.14 35.37
C ASP A 2 -19.97 -26.83 33.88
N LEU A 3 -20.72 -27.61 33.09
CA LEU A 3 -20.72 -27.56 31.61
C LEU A 3 -21.61 -26.44 31.05
N ALA A 4 -22.21 -25.60 31.90
CA ALA A 4 -23.10 -24.52 31.49
C ALA A 4 -22.38 -23.18 31.13
N SER A 5 -21.07 -23.07 31.35
CA SER A 5 -20.33 -21.79 31.19
C SER A 5 -19.73 -21.54 29.79
N LEU A 6 -19.97 -22.42 28.81
CA LEU A 6 -19.29 -22.36 27.50
C LEU A 6 -20.14 -21.84 26.34
N ALA A 7 -21.38 -21.40 26.59
CA ALA A 7 -22.33 -21.03 25.52
C ALA A 7 -22.43 -19.52 25.21
N HIS A 8 -21.63 -18.64 25.83
CA HIS A 8 -21.85 -17.18 25.72
C HIS A 8 -20.83 -16.37 24.91
N VAL A 9 -19.97 -17.00 24.10
CA VAL A 9 -18.86 -16.31 23.39
C VAL A 9 -18.99 -16.33 21.85
N THR A 10 -20.11 -16.77 21.28
CA THR A 10 -20.24 -16.91 19.82
C THR A 10 -21.44 -16.16 19.26
N ASP A 11 -21.49 -14.83 19.41
CA ASP A 11 -22.38 -14.03 18.54
C ASP A 11 -21.97 -12.56 18.40
N ASN A 12 -20.72 -12.28 18.01
CA ASN A 12 -20.29 -10.92 17.65
C ASN A 12 -19.34 -10.85 16.44
N SER A 13 -19.10 -11.97 15.74
CA SER A 13 -18.10 -12.03 14.66
C SER A 13 -18.70 -11.84 13.25
N VAL A 14 -20.01 -11.97 13.08
CA VAL A 14 -20.66 -11.96 11.75
C VAL A 14 -20.90 -10.54 11.22
N GLY A 15 -21.14 -9.55 12.09
CA GLY A 15 -21.28 -8.14 11.69
C GLY A 15 -19.99 -7.51 11.16
N SER A 16 -18.82 -7.96 11.65
CA SER A 16 -17.51 -7.40 11.30
C SER A 16 -16.91 -7.92 9.98
N GLN A 17 -17.57 -8.89 9.32
CA GLN A 17 -17.11 -9.51 8.08
C GLN A 17 -17.77 -8.89 6.84
N VAL A 18 -19.02 -8.43 6.96
CA VAL A 18 -19.75 -7.81 5.83
C VAL A 18 -19.29 -6.36 5.61
N GLU A 19 -18.82 -5.67 6.66
CA GLU A 19 -18.29 -4.30 6.58
C GLU A 19 -16.88 -4.23 5.95
N ARG A 20 -16.20 -5.37 5.71
CA ARG A 20 -14.81 -5.41 5.22
C ARG A 20 -14.61 -5.18 3.72
N ARG A 21 -15.67 -5.08 2.91
CA ARG A 21 -15.54 -5.25 1.44
C ARG A 21 -15.67 -4.00 0.58
N ARG A 22 -15.72 -2.79 1.13
CA ARG A 22 -15.90 -1.57 0.31
C ARG A 22 -15.00 -0.40 0.72
N TYR A 23 -13.70 -0.65 0.83
CA TYR A 23 -12.74 0.43 1.05
C TYR A 23 -11.76 0.52 -0.12
N ALA A 24 -11.52 1.75 -0.56
CA ALA A 24 -10.53 2.26 -1.52
C ALA A 24 -9.98 1.23 -2.52
N ILE A 25 -10.29 1.40 -3.80
CA ILE A 25 -9.79 0.51 -4.84
C ILE A 25 -8.27 0.70 -4.91
N SER A 26 -7.50 -0.35 -4.56
CA SER A 26 -6.10 -0.37 -4.95
C SER A 26 -5.97 -0.89 -6.35
N ASN A 27 -5.34 -0.07 -7.19
CA ASN A 27 -4.77 -0.56 -8.42
C ASN A 27 -3.28 -0.82 -8.20
N HIS A 28 -2.84 -2.06 -8.40
CA HIS A 28 -1.44 -2.42 -8.38
C HIS A 28 -0.95 -2.68 -9.81
N ARG A 29 0.10 -1.98 -10.22
CA ARG A 29 0.68 -2.08 -11.56
C ARG A 29 2.20 -2.17 -11.48
N VAL A 30 2.77 -3.14 -12.20
CA VAL A 30 4.22 -3.16 -12.46
C VAL A 30 4.51 -2.19 -13.60
N ILE A 31 5.26 -1.12 -13.32
CA ILE A 31 5.56 -0.08 -14.32
C ILE A 31 6.76 -0.47 -15.17
N ARG A 32 7.82 -0.94 -14.51
CA ARG A 32 9.10 -1.16 -15.18
C ARG A 32 9.76 -2.40 -14.59
N ARG A 33 9.96 -3.39 -15.45
CA ARG A 33 10.90 -4.47 -15.17
C ARG A 33 12.33 -3.99 -15.42
N SER A 34 13.24 -4.45 -14.60
CA SER A 34 14.64 -4.12 -14.66
C SER A 34 15.28 -4.62 -15.98
N ARG A 35 15.58 -3.69 -16.91
CA ARG A 35 16.04 -3.98 -18.28
C ARG A 35 17.24 -4.93 -18.39
N PRO A 36 18.38 -4.72 -17.68
CA PRO A 36 19.54 -5.61 -17.85
C PRO A 36 19.20 -7.05 -17.49
N TYR A 37 18.32 -7.28 -16.53
CA TYR A 37 17.99 -8.63 -16.07
C TYR A 37 17.05 -9.40 -16.99
N VAL A 38 16.35 -8.71 -17.90
CA VAL A 38 15.56 -9.37 -18.94
C VAL A 38 16.37 -9.49 -20.22
N VAL A 39 17.07 -8.42 -20.59
CA VAL A 39 17.76 -8.32 -21.88
C VAL A 39 19.03 -9.16 -21.90
N THR A 40 19.87 -9.12 -20.87
CA THR A 40 21.15 -9.85 -20.84
C THR A 40 20.98 -11.36 -20.96
N PRO A 41 20.15 -12.05 -20.13
CA PRO A 41 19.97 -13.49 -20.30
C PRO A 41 19.27 -13.84 -21.62
N ALA A 42 18.33 -13.02 -22.10
CA ALA A 42 17.68 -13.25 -23.39
C ALA A 42 18.69 -13.18 -24.55
N VAL A 43 19.56 -12.17 -24.56
CA VAL A 43 20.62 -12.03 -25.57
C VAL A 43 21.60 -13.20 -25.48
N ALA A 44 22.02 -13.58 -24.26
CA ALA A 44 22.91 -14.73 -24.07
C ALA A 44 22.26 -16.02 -24.60
N MET A 45 20.99 -16.28 -24.30
CA MET A 45 20.24 -17.43 -24.81
C MET A 45 20.13 -17.43 -26.34
N ILE A 46 19.88 -16.27 -26.95
CA ILE A 46 19.82 -16.12 -28.42
C ILE A 46 21.17 -16.42 -29.05
N LEU A 47 22.26 -15.84 -28.53
CA LEU A 47 23.61 -16.07 -29.04
C LEU A 47 24.02 -17.54 -28.92
N LEU A 48 23.71 -18.18 -27.79
CA LEU A 48 23.97 -19.60 -27.58
C LEU A 48 23.13 -20.48 -28.51
N ALA A 49 21.86 -20.15 -28.73
CA ALA A 49 21.00 -20.85 -29.67
C ALA A 49 21.50 -20.71 -31.12
N VAL A 50 21.93 -19.51 -31.52
CA VAL A 50 22.53 -19.28 -32.85
C VAL A 50 23.81 -20.09 -33.00
N ASN A 51 24.69 -20.10 -31.99
CA ASN A 51 25.91 -20.91 -32.01
C ASN A 51 25.59 -22.41 -32.16
N ALA A 52 24.62 -22.92 -31.41
CA ALA A 52 24.19 -24.32 -31.48
C ALA A 52 23.61 -24.70 -32.85
N VAL A 53 22.75 -23.84 -33.42
CA VAL A 53 22.16 -24.07 -34.75
C VAL A 53 23.24 -24.04 -35.84
N TRP A 54 24.17 -23.08 -35.74
CA TRP A 54 25.27 -22.95 -36.69
C TRP A 54 26.18 -24.17 -36.68
N ASP A 55 26.51 -24.69 -35.50
CA ASP A 55 27.31 -25.90 -35.33
C ASP A 55 26.65 -27.11 -36.01
N VAL A 56 25.34 -27.32 -35.79
CA VAL A 56 24.58 -28.39 -36.48
C VAL A 56 24.61 -28.24 -38.00
N VAL A 57 24.53 -27.01 -38.52
CA VAL A 57 24.61 -26.74 -39.96
C VAL A 57 26.02 -27.03 -40.50
N CYS A 58 27.07 -26.60 -39.80
CA CYS A 58 28.46 -26.83 -40.22
C CYS A 58 28.82 -28.32 -40.23
N GLN A 59 28.40 -29.06 -39.20
CA GLN A 59 28.56 -30.52 -39.13
C GLN A 59 27.91 -31.23 -40.34
N ARG A 60 26.78 -30.71 -40.82
CA ARG A 60 26.08 -31.27 -41.98
C ARG A 60 26.74 -30.94 -43.31
N ILE A 61 27.35 -29.76 -43.45
CA ILE A 61 27.98 -29.29 -44.70
C ILE A 61 29.45 -29.73 -44.79
N GLY A 62 30.05 -30.18 -43.68
CA GLY A 62 31.45 -30.62 -43.63
C GLY A 62 32.44 -29.46 -43.70
N ARG A 63 32.08 -28.29 -43.15
CA ARG A 63 32.97 -27.13 -43.04
C ARG A 63 33.52 -27.00 -41.63
N ASP A 64 34.84 -26.88 -41.54
CA ASP A 64 35.54 -26.41 -40.34
C ASP A 64 35.61 -24.89 -40.36
N GLU A 65 34.58 -24.23 -39.84
CA GLU A 65 34.53 -22.77 -39.71
C GLU A 65 34.27 -22.35 -38.26
N TRP A 66 35.02 -21.35 -37.79
CA TRP A 66 34.85 -20.50 -36.58
C TRP A 66 33.72 -20.86 -35.60
N ILE A 67 33.84 -22.04 -34.98
CA ILE A 67 33.08 -22.42 -33.79
C ILE A 67 33.68 -21.65 -32.61
N VAL A 68 32.89 -20.76 -32.00
CA VAL A 68 33.32 -20.01 -30.81
C VAL A 68 33.30 -20.90 -29.56
N LEU A 69 32.33 -21.82 -29.49
CA LEU A 69 32.12 -22.77 -28.39
C LEU A 69 31.71 -24.13 -28.94
N ASP A 70 32.31 -25.21 -28.44
CA ASP A 70 31.91 -26.58 -28.77
C ASP A 70 30.45 -26.86 -28.37
N THR A 71 29.83 -27.87 -29.00
CA THR A 71 28.42 -28.24 -28.77
C THR A 71 28.14 -28.51 -27.29
N GLY A 72 29.06 -29.22 -26.62
CA GLY A 72 28.94 -29.58 -25.21
C GLY A 72 28.88 -28.33 -24.33
N SER A 73 29.88 -27.45 -24.46
CA SER A 73 29.94 -26.18 -23.72
C SER A 73 28.73 -25.28 -24.01
N THR A 74 28.27 -25.23 -25.27
CA THR A 74 27.10 -24.43 -25.66
C THR A 74 25.83 -24.91 -24.97
N ILE A 75 25.58 -26.23 -24.96
CA ILE A 75 24.43 -26.83 -24.28
C ILE A 75 24.53 -26.58 -22.77
N THR A 76 25.70 -26.78 -22.17
CA THR A 76 25.90 -26.53 -20.73
C THR A 76 25.61 -25.07 -20.37
N LEU A 77 26.11 -24.12 -21.15
CA LEU A 77 25.83 -22.69 -20.94
C LEU A 77 24.35 -22.37 -21.13
N LEU A 78 23.68 -22.95 -22.14
CA LEU A 78 22.27 -22.72 -22.39
C LEU A 78 21.42 -23.21 -21.21
N VAL A 79 21.71 -24.41 -20.69
CA VAL A 79 21.05 -24.97 -19.51
C VAL A 79 21.34 -24.14 -18.27
N ALA A 80 22.59 -23.71 -18.06
CA ALA A 80 22.98 -22.90 -16.92
C ALA A 80 22.28 -21.52 -16.93
N VAL A 81 22.31 -20.80 -18.06
CA VAL A 81 21.66 -19.49 -18.21
C VAL A 81 20.14 -19.63 -18.11
N GLY A 82 19.55 -20.65 -18.75
CA GLY A 82 18.13 -20.94 -18.66
C GLY A 82 17.69 -21.24 -17.22
N GLY A 83 18.41 -22.11 -16.53
CA GLY A 83 18.17 -22.46 -15.12
C GLY A 83 18.31 -21.26 -14.19
N ALA A 84 19.37 -20.46 -14.34
CA ALA A 84 19.56 -19.24 -13.57
C ALA A 84 18.43 -18.22 -13.80
N THR A 85 17.97 -18.08 -15.04
CA THR A 85 16.85 -17.18 -15.40
C THR A 85 15.54 -17.64 -14.75
N LEU A 86 15.26 -18.95 -14.78
CA LEU A 86 14.08 -19.52 -14.12
C LEU A 86 14.16 -19.36 -12.60
N ALA A 87 15.30 -19.69 -11.99
CA ALA A 87 15.52 -19.53 -10.56
C ALA A 87 15.32 -18.07 -10.11
N ARG A 88 15.81 -17.11 -10.90
CA ARG A 88 15.56 -15.68 -10.65
C ARG A 88 14.07 -15.34 -10.77
N GLY A 89 13.37 -15.87 -11.78
CA GLY A 89 11.93 -15.66 -11.93
C GLY A 89 11.16 -16.15 -10.70
N GLN A 90 11.52 -17.32 -10.16
CA GLN A 90 10.96 -17.82 -8.91
C GLN A 90 11.30 -16.91 -7.73
N TYR A 91 12.57 -16.50 -7.60
CA TYR A 91 13.00 -15.57 -6.55
C TYR A 91 12.24 -14.24 -6.61
N ALA A 92 12.02 -13.66 -7.79
CA ALA A 92 11.28 -12.42 -7.95
C ALA A 92 9.81 -12.54 -7.50
N MET A 93 9.19 -13.69 -7.74
CA MET A 93 7.84 -13.95 -7.25
C MET A 93 7.81 -14.11 -5.72
N THR A 94 8.84 -14.72 -5.13
CA THR A 94 8.90 -14.95 -3.68
C THR A 94 9.33 -13.73 -2.88
N VAL A 95 9.97 -12.73 -3.47
CA VAL A 95 10.33 -11.46 -2.80
C VAL A 95 9.48 -10.28 -3.25
N ARG A 96 8.35 -10.54 -3.91
CA ARG A 96 7.47 -9.48 -4.40
C ARG A 96 6.90 -8.68 -3.21
N PRO A 97 7.09 -7.36 -3.16
CA PRO A 97 6.46 -6.54 -2.14
C PRO A 97 4.95 -6.49 -2.37
N TYR A 98 4.20 -6.40 -1.28
CA TYR A 98 2.76 -6.24 -1.34
C TYR A 98 2.35 -5.11 -0.41
N LEU A 99 2.04 -3.95 -0.99
CA LEU A 99 1.59 -2.81 -0.19
C LEU A 99 0.10 -2.90 0.07
N GLY A 100 -0.23 -3.16 1.34
CA GLY A 100 -1.57 -3.02 1.89
C GLY A 100 -1.71 -1.71 2.65
N TRP A 101 -2.96 -1.34 2.91
CA TRP A 101 -3.27 -0.21 3.77
C TRP A 101 -4.38 -0.58 4.74
N ARG A 102 -4.46 0.17 5.83
CA ARG A 102 -5.49 0.02 6.83
C ARG A 102 -5.90 1.36 7.39
N PHE A 103 -7.19 1.47 7.67
CA PHE A 103 -7.78 2.63 8.31
C PHE A 103 -8.00 2.34 9.79
N THR A 104 -7.84 3.36 10.60
CA THR A 104 -8.33 3.35 11.98
C THR A 104 -8.95 4.69 12.35
N ARG A 105 -9.94 4.60 13.23
CA ARG A 105 -10.70 5.71 13.82
C ARG A 105 -10.51 5.61 15.32
N ASP A 106 -9.28 5.78 15.79
CA ASP A 106 -8.98 5.54 17.20
C ASP A 106 -8.46 6.81 17.87
N ASP A 107 -9.11 7.15 18.98
CA ASP A 107 -8.77 8.25 19.88
C ASP A 107 -7.61 7.84 20.81
N LYS A 108 -7.31 6.53 20.90
CA LYS A 108 -6.33 5.96 21.85
C LYS A 108 -4.86 6.05 21.40
N GLY A 109 -4.51 7.08 20.63
CA GLY A 109 -3.15 7.65 20.70
C GLY A 109 -2.04 7.05 19.83
N ARG A 110 -2.34 6.46 18.66
CA ARG A 110 -1.27 6.19 17.65
C ARG A 110 -1.22 7.21 16.50
N GLY A 111 -2.26 8.01 16.35
CA GLY A 111 -2.32 9.11 15.39
C GLY A 111 -1.53 10.32 15.86
N ARG A 112 -0.96 11.09 14.92
CA ARG A 112 -0.29 12.38 15.23
C ARG A 112 -1.26 13.54 15.37
N VAL A 113 -2.47 13.41 14.81
CA VAL A 113 -3.54 14.39 14.96
C VAL A 113 -4.54 13.81 15.95
N THR A 114 -4.64 14.44 17.11
CA THR A 114 -5.70 14.15 18.06
C THR A 114 -6.80 15.19 17.87
N SER A 115 -8.04 14.72 17.75
CA SER A 115 -9.18 15.62 17.83
C SER A 115 -9.24 16.21 19.24
N PRO A 116 -9.56 17.52 19.40
CA PRO A 116 -9.85 18.10 20.70
C PRO A 116 -10.87 17.25 21.47
N GLU A 117 -10.81 17.25 22.79
CA GLU A 117 -11.77 16.51 23.62
C GLU A 117 -13.21 16.92 23.26
N GLY A 118 -14.03 15.94 22.86
CA GLY A 118 -15.40 16.17 22.37
C GLY A 118 -15.55 16.48 20.87
N ALA A 119 -14.46 16.57 20.10
CA ALA A 119 -14.48 16.73 18.64
C ALA A 119 -14.47 15.37 17.92
N PRO A 120 -15.00 15.29 16.69
CA PRO A 120 -15.12 14.02 15.98
C PRO A 120 -13.77 13.40 15.61
N ARG A 121 -13.71 12.07 15.66
CA ARG A 121 -12.50 11.25 15.52
C ARG A 121 -11.76 11.54 14.21
N ALA A 122 -10.44 11.63 14.30
CA ALA A 122 -9.60 11.70 13.11
C ALA A 122 -9.54 10.31 12.42
N ILE A 123 -9.48 10.32 11.08
CA ILE A 123 -9.22 9.13 10.28
C ILE A 123 -7.72 9.02 10.07
N HIS A 124 -7.14 7.87 10.39
CA HIS A 124 -5.73 7.59 10.18
C HIS A 124 -5.54 6.50 9.12
N LEU A 125 -4.56 6.69 8.25
CA LEU A 125 -4.15 5.75 7.22
C LEU A 125 -2.77 5.19 7.55
N TYR A 126 -2.71 3.87 7.69
CA TYR A 126 -1.49 3.11 7.82
C TYR A 126 -1.23 2.36 6.53
N VAL A 127 0.00 2.41 6.04
CA VAL A 127 0.46 1.64 4.89
C VAL A 127 1.48 0.63 5.38
N HIS A 128 1.30 -0.63 5.02
CA HIS A 128 2.16 -1.72 5.46
C HIS A 128 2.57 -2.57 4.27
N ASN A 129 3.76 -3.15 4.33
CA ASN A 129 4.19 -4.13 3.35
C ASN A 129 3.84 -5.53 3.88
N GLY A 130 2.73 -6.09 3.40
CA GLY A 130 2.34 -7.47 3.67
C GLY A 130 3.07 -8.51 2.81
N GLY A 131 3.99 -8.07 1.95
CA GLY A 131 4.82 -8.97 1.14
C GLY A 131 6.01 -9.49 1.93
N SER A 132 6.67 -10.51 1.39
CA SER A 132 7.85 -11.15 1.96
C SER A 132 9.15 -10.40 1.68
N GLY A 133 9.21 -9.60 0.61
CA GLY A 133 10.38 -8.79 0.26
C GLY A 133 10.27 -7.35 0.75
N VAL A 134 11.40 -6.66 0.87
CA VAL A 134 11.46 -5.23 1.20
C VAL A 134 11.01 -4.39 0.01
N ALA A 135 10.17 -3.38 0.26
CA ALA A 135 9.79 -2.39 -0.73
C ALA A 135 10.58 -1.09 -0.52
N PHE A 136 11.41 -0.67 -1.47
CA PHE A 136 12.10 0.62 -1.39
C PHE A 136 11.22 1.71 -2.01
N VAL A 137 10.51 2.48 -1.19
CA VAL A 137 9.62 3.54 -1.67
C VAL A 137 10.46 4.63 -2.33
N GLU A 138 10.27 4.87 -3.62
CA GLU A 138 10.98 5.91 -4.36
C GLU A 138 10.31 7.27 -4.16
N ASN A 139 8.98 7.31 -4.25
CA ASN A 139 8.20 8.52 -4.03
C ASN A 139 6.73 8.20 -3.75
N VAL A 140 6.07 9.16 -3.12
CA VAL A 140 4.63 9.20 -2.91
C VAL A 140 4.08 10.45 -3.59
N ARG A 141 3.00 10.27 -4.36
CA ARG A 141 2.28 11.36 -5.03
C ARG A 141 0.84 11.35 -4.59
N TYR A 142 0.21 12.52 -4.58
CA TYR A 142 -1.16 12.70 -4.13
C TYR A 142 -1.97 13.35 -5.23
N ARG A 143 -3.23 12.97 -5.40
CA ARG A 143 -4.18 13.70 -6.25
C ARG A 143 -5.30 14.16 -5.35
N LEU A 144 -5.49 15.47 -5.28
CA LEU A 144 -6.43 16.09 -4.36
C LEU A 144 -7.54 16.78 -5.15
N GLU A 145 -8.77 16.55 -4.74
CA GLU A 145 -9.95 17.27 -5.22
C GLU A 145 -10.65 17.90 -4.03
N LEU A 146 -10.94 19.19 -4.13
CA LEU A 146 -11.50 19.98 -3.04
C LEU A 146 -13.03 20.02 -3.13
N ALA A 147 -13.69 19.95 -1.98
CA ALA A 147 -15.14 20.07 -1.92
C ALA A 147 -15.58 21.48 -2.34
N GLY A 148 -16.50 21.57 -3.30
CA GLY A 148 -16.98 22.86 -3.83
C GLY A 148 -16.03 23.54 -4.82
N GLY A 149 -14.91 22.90 -5.17
CA GLY A 149 -14.12 23.31 -6.34
C GLY A 149 -14.92 23.12 -7.64
N PRO A 150 -14.49 23.75 -8.75
CA PRO A 150 -15.10 23.48 -10.05
C PRO A 150 -15.04 21.97 -10.28
N THR A 151 -16.22 21.36 -10.47
CA THR A 151 -16.30 19.97 -10.88
C THR A 151 -15.39 19.82 -12.09
N PRO A 152 -14.49 18.81 -12.13
CA PRO A 152 -13.73 18.55 -13.34
C PRO A 152 -14.76 18.44 -14.46
N ASP A 153 -14.74 19.41 -15.38
CA ASP A 153 -15.50 19.28 -16.60
C ASP A 153 -15.08 17.93 -17.19
N ASP A 154 -15.98 17.08 -17.69
CA ASP A 154 -15.62 15.72 -18.14
C ASP A 154 -14.48 15.74 -19.20
N ARG A 155 -14.22 16.92 -19.77
CA ARG A 155 -13.12 17.24 -20.70
C ARG A 155 -11.78 17.61 -20.05
N ALA A 156 -11.77 18.13 -18.82
CA ALA A 156 -10.56 18.59 -18.13
C ALA A 156 -9.70 17.45 -17.58
N GLY A 157 -10.25 16.23 -17.53
CA GLY A 157 -9.54 15.06 -17.00
C GLY A 157 -9.33 15.13 -15.49
N PRO A 158 -8.75 14.06 -14.89
CA PRO A 158 -8.52 14.03 -13.45
C PRO A 158 -7.45 15.05 -13.03
N SER A 159 -7.57 15.55 -11.80
CA SER A 159 -6.59 16.46 -11.20
C SER A 159 -5.14 15.94 -11.32
N PRO A 160 -4.14 16.82 -11.48
CA PRO A 160 -2.76 16.39 -11.62
C PRO A 160 -2.23 15.73 -10.34
N TRP A 161 -1.25 14.84 -10.50
CA TRP A 161 -0.51 14.27 -9.37
C TRP A 161 0.47 15.30 -8.78
N LEU A 162 0.30 15.57 -7.50
CA LEU A 162 1.05 16.54 -6.70
C LEU A 162 2.14 15.85 -5.86
N THR A 163 3.19 16.61 -5.57
CA THR A 163 4.13 16.30 -4.49
C THR A 163 3.48 16.53 -3.13
N LEU A 164 4.07 15.97 -2.08
CA LEU A 164 3.63 16.22 -0.70
C LEU A 164 3.53 17.71 -0.37
N ASP A 165 4.54 18.51 -0.72
CA ASP A 165 4.59 19.93 -0.39
C ASP A 165 3.50 20.71 -1.13
N GLN A 166 3.25 20.38 -2.40
CA GLN A 166 2.14 20.95 -3.16
C GLN A 166 0.78 20.58 -2.55
N THR A 167 0.61 19.33 -2.10
CA THR A 167 -0.62 18.90 -1.42
C THR A 167 -0.82 19.64 -0.10
N ARG A 168 0.22 19.76 0.72
CA ARG A 168 0.19 20.56 1.96
C ARG A 168 -0.17 22.01 1.68
N GLN A 169 0.42 22.61 0.65
CA GLN A 169 0.14 23.98 0.26
C GLN A 169 -1.33 24.16 -0.16
N GLN A 170 -1.88 23.25 -0.97
CA GLN A 170 -3.30 23.31 -1.36
C GLN A 170 -4.24 23.15 -0.16
N LEU A 171 -3.96 22.24 0.76
CA LEU A 171 -4.74 22.07 1.99
C LEU A 171 -4.66 23.32 2.89
N ARG A 172 -3.51 23.98 2.96
CA ARG A 172 -3.37 25.25 3.72
C ARG A 172 -4.13 26.40 3.05
N GLN A 173 -4.19 26.46 1.73
CA GLN A 173 -4.91 27.51 0.98
C GLN A 173 -6.41 27.50 1.27
N ILE A 174 -7.00 26.35 1.59
CA ILE A 174 -8.40 26.25 2.02
C ILE A 174 -8.60 26.43 3.54
N GLY A 175 -7.56 26.87 4.26
CA GLY A 175 -7.63 27.16 5.68
C GLY A 175 -7.57 25.96 6.62
N LEU A 176 -7.10 24.79 6.14
CA LEU A 176 -6.74 23.66 7.00
C LEU A 176 -5.34 23.85 7.58
N ILE A 177 -5.18 23.53 8.86
CA ILE A 177 -3.94 23.68 9.60
C ILE A 177 -3.26 22.32 9.73
N GLU A 178 -1.98 22.22 9.38
CA GLU A 178 -1.22 20.96 9.53
C GLU A 178 -1.04 20.60 11.02
N GLU A 179 -1.00 19.30 11.32
CA GLU A 179 -0.97 18.70 12.67
C GLU A 179 -2.23 18.94 13.52
N ARG A 180 -3.12 19.84 13.09
CA ARG A 180 -4.42 20.09 13.71
C ARG A 180 -5.58 19.50 12.91
N ASP A 181 -5.68 19.85 11.63
CA ASP A 181 -6.76 19.41 10.74
C ASP A 181 -6.34 18.24 9.86
N PHE A 182 -5.06 18.19 9.49
CA PHE A 182 -4.50 17.10 8.70
C PHE A 182 -3.04 16.87 9.06
N TYR A 183 -2.56 15.64 8.84
CA TYR A 183 -1.15 15.30 8.91
C TYR A 183 -0.81 14.42 7.71
N LEU A 184 0.25 14.76 7.00
CA LEU A 184 0.77 13.96 5.89
C LEU A 184 2.25 13.66 6.17
N MET A 185 2.61 12.38 6.24
CA MET A 185 3.98 11.96 6.49
C MET A 185 4.79 11.92 5.19
N ILE A 186 6.03 12.44 5.23
CA ILE A 186 7.03 12.20 4.20
C ILE A 186 7.44 10.72 4.30
N ILE A 187 7.03 9.92 3.32
CA ILE A 187 7.71 8.67 3.02
C ILE A 187 8.73 9.00 1.94
N GLY A 188 9.94 9.33 2.38
CA GLY A 188 11.07 9.56 1.48
C GLY A 188 11.58 8.24 0.88
N PRO A 189 12.75 8.28 0.20
CA PRO A 189 13.49 7.08 -0.20
C PRO A 189 13.79 6.21 1.02
N ALA A 190 12.90 5.28 1.33
CA ALA A 190 12.97 4.51 2.57
C ALA A 190 12.61 3.05 2.32
N PRO A 191 13.35 2.10 2.92
CA PRO A 191 12.97 0.70 2.91
C PRO A 191 11.74 0.51 3.79
N MET A 192 10.76 -0.22 3.28
CA MET A 192 9.58 -0.63 4.02
C MET A 192 9.63 -2.14 4.20
N PRO A 193 10.03 -2.61 5.39
CA PRO A 193 10.18 -4.02 5.65
C PRO A 193 8.82 -4.72 5.71
N PRO A 194 8.78 -6.04 5.46
CA PRO A 194 7.61 -6.87 5.73
C PRO A 194 7.05 -6.64 7.12
N THR A 195 5.74 -6.46 7.22
CA THR A 195 5.04 -6.22 8.48
C THR A 195 3.93 -7.25 8.65
N ALA A 196 3.96 -8.01 9.75
CA ALA A 196 2.94 -9.03 10.03
C ALA A 196 1.60 -8.42 10.43
N ASN A 197 1.63 -7.30 11.17
CA ASN A 197 0.45 -6.60 11.63
C ASN A 197 0.24 -5.31 10.80
N PRO A 198 -0.91 -5.16 10.12
CA PRO A 198 -1.23 -3.96 9.35
C PRO A 198 -1.18 -2.63 10.13
N PHE A 199 -1.36 -2.68 11.46
CA PHE A 199 -1.32 -1.49 12.33
C PHE A 199 0.10 -1.06 12.71
N ASP A 200 1.09 -1.92 12.51
CA ASP A 200 2.50 -1.60 12.74
C ASP A 200 3.14 -1.01 11.46
N GLY A 201 2.32 -0.76 10.44
CA GLY A 201 2.72 -0.08 9.22
C GLY A 201 3.08 1.40 9.44
N VAL A 202 3.58 2.02 8.38
CA VAL A 202 3.92 3.44 8.37
C VAL A 202 2.63 4.27 8.37
N HIS A 203 2.52 5.18 9.33
CA HIS A 203 1.40 6.12 9.41
C HIS A 203 1.57 7.24 8.39
N VAL A 204 0.77 7.24 7.32
CA VAL A 204 0.97 8.10 6.15
C VAL A 204 0.11 9.36 6.19
N LEU A 205 -1.10 9.26 6.72
CA LEU A 205 -2.08 10.33 6.65
C LEU A 205 -3.01 10.32 7.87
N SER A 206 -3.30 11.50 8.42
CA SER A 206 -4.43 11.73 9.32
C SER A 206 -5.30 12.87 8.78
N LEU A 207 -6.61 12.72 8.84
CA LEU A 207 -7.57 13.79 8.55
C LEU A 207 -8.59 13.92 9.67
N THR A 208 -8.82 15.13 10.17
CA THR A 208 -9.99 15.40 11.02
C THR A 208 -11.27 15.43 10.20
N SER A 209 -12.43 15.38 10.86
CA SER A 209 -13.71 15.56 10.16
C SER A 209 -13.76 16.86 9.37
N ARG A 210 -13.17 17.96 9.87
CA ARG A 210 -13.14 19.23 9.13
C ARG A 210 -12.43 19.04 7.78
N ALA A 211 -11.25 18.44 7.78
CA ALA A 211 -10.51 18.17 6.55
C ALA A 211 -11.27 17.22 5.61
N VAL A 212 -11.90 16.17 6.15
CA VAL A 212 -12.72 15.24 5.36
C VAL A 212 -13.90 15.92 4.66
N HIS A 213 -14.52 16.92 5.28
CA HIS A 213 -15.61 17.68 4.66
C HIS A 213 -15.11 18.63 3.57
N SER A 214 -13.89 19.17 3.71
CA SER A 214 -13.27 20.07 2.75
C SER A 214 -12.65 19.38 1.52
N ILE A 215 -12.50 18.06 1.54
CA ILE A 215 -11.86 17.28 0.47
C ILE A 215 -12.90 16.38 -0.18
N SER A 216 -13.14 16.51 -1.49
CA SER A 216 -14.06 15.62 -2.24
C SER A 216 -13.41 14.29 -2.55
N ASN A 217 -12.16 14.30 -2.98
CA ASN A 217 -11.39 13.10 -3.24
C ASN A 217 -9.91 13.30 -2.87
N LEU A 218 -9.29 12.22 -2.42
CA LEU A 218 -7.85 12.13 -2.22
C LEU A 218 -7.39 10.76 -2.71
N ASP A 219 -6.54 10.76 -3.73
CA ASP A 219 -5.86 9.54 -4.17
C ASP A 219 -4.40 9.61 -3.77
N ILE A 220 -3.82 8.47 -3.44
CA ILE A 220 -2.43 8.35 -3.01
C ILE A 220 -1.75 7.31 -3.88
N ARG A 221 -0.60 7.67 -4.45
CA ARG A 221 0.17 6.81 -5.35
C ARG A 221 1.55 6.57 -4.79
N PHE A 222 1.84 5.31 -4.51
CA PHE A 222 3.13 4.83 -4.05
C PHE A 222 3.87 4.24 -5.22
N ARG A 223 5.14 4.62 -5.37
CA ARG A 223 6.07 3.98 -6.28
C ARG A 223 7.21 3.41 -5.47
N ALA A 224 7.45 2.10 -5.61
CA ALA A 224 8.53 1.43 -4.90
C ALA A 224 9.28 0.45 -5.80
N THR A 225 10.54 0.23 -5.50
CA THR A 225 11.40 -0.74 -6.17
C THR A 225 11.64 -1.92 -5.26
N ASP A 226 11.54 -3.14 -5.79
CA ASP A 226 11.81 -4.36 -5.03
C ASP A 226 13.29 -4.72 -5.00
N LEU A 227 13.63 -5.78 -4.25
CA LEU A 227 15.00 -6.29 -4.14
C LEU A 227 15.59 -6.78 -5.48
N VAL A 228 14.74 -7.11 -6.46
CA VAL A 228 15.14 -7.60 -7.78
C VAL A 228 15.34 -6.44 -8.75
N GLY A 229 14.92 -5.22 -8.36
CA GLY A 229 15.05 -3.98 -9.13
C GLY A 229 13.81 -3.67 -9.98
N ASP A 230 12.70 -4.40 -9.81
CA ASP A 230 11.46 -4.10 -10.52
C ASP A 230 10.70 -2.98 -9.80
N VAL A 231 10.11 -2.09 -10.60
CA VAL A 231 9.38 -0.91 -10.12
C VAL A 231 7.89 -1.19 -10.14
N HIS A 232 7.28 -1.04 -8.98
CA HIS A 232 5.88 -1.27 -8.70
C HIS A 232 5.20 0.05 -8.35
N GLU A 233 3.96 0.22 -8.80
CA GLU A 233 3.10 1.34 -8.44
C GLU A 233 1.80 0.82 -7.83
N TRP A 234 1.40 1.44 -6.74
CA TRP A 234 0.11 1.22 -6.08
C TRP A 234 -0.61 2.55 -6.02
N THR A 235 -1.82 2.59 -6.56
CA THR A 235 -2.70 3.75 -6.43
C THR A 235 -3.88 3.39 -5.55
N LEU A 236 -4.01 4.11 -4.45
CA LEU A 236 -5.16 4.10 -3.56
C LEU A 236 -6.12 5.18 -4.03
N THR A 237 -7.27 4.80 -4.57
CA THR A 237 -8.30 5.76 -5.01
C THR A 237 -9.43 5.91 -4.02
N ASP A 238 -10.09 7.07 -4.07
CA ASP A 238 -11.33 7.36 -3.34
C ASP A 238 -11.16 7.33 -1.81
N TYR A 239 -10.05 7.87 -1.29
CA TYR A 239 -9.79 7.87 0.17
C TYR A 239 -10.88 8.63 0.96
N VAL A 240 -11.47 9.68 0.37
CA VAL A 240 -12.52 10.49 1.01
C VAL A 240 -13.90 10.20 0.40
N ALA A 241 -14.12 8.96 -0.05
CA ALA A 241 -15.36 8.56 -0.71
C ALA A 241 -16.63 9.02 0.05
N PRO A 242 -17.74 9.30 -0.66
CA PRO A 242 -19.02 9.70 -0.05
C PRO A 242 -19.50 8.76 1.07
N GLN A 243 -19.10 7.50 1.03
CA GLN A 243 -19.40 6.49 2.05
C GLN A 243 -18.75 6.81 3.39
N HIS A 244 -17.48 7.27 3.41
CA HIS A 244 -16.85 7.78 4.63
C HIS A 244 -17.63 8.97 5.20
N ARG A 245 -18.14 9.85 4.34
CA ARG A 245 -18.97 10.99 4.78
C ARG A 245 -20.33 10.56 5.33
N ALA A 246 -20.94 9.51 4.78
CA ALA A 246 -22.19 8.96 5.28
C ALA A 246 -21.99 8.27 6.64
N GLU A 247 -20.91 7.51 6.79
CA GLU A 247 -20.55 6.85 8.04
C GLU A 247 -20.14 7.85 9.13
N ILE A 248 -19.39 8.90 8.79
CA ILE A 248 -19.10 10.01 9.72
C ILE A 248 -20.40 10.67 10.17
N ARG A 249 -21.35 10.92 9.25
CA ARG A 249 -22.68 11.45 9.60
C ARG A 249 -23.47 10.50 10.50
N ALA A 250 -23.43 9.19 10.25
CA ALA A 250 -24.07 8.19 11.11
C ALA A 250 -23.44 8.14 12.51
N TYR A 251 -22.11 8.24 12.60
CA TYR A 251 -21.41 8.37 13.87
C TYR A 251 -21.84 9.62 14.64
N HIS A 252 -21.93 10.77 13.96
CA HIS A 252 -22.44 12.01 14.55
C HIS A 252 -23.92 11.92 14.99
N ALA A 253 -24.71 11.09 14.33
CA ALA A 253 -26.11 10.86 14.68
C ALA A 253 -26.28 9.89 15.87
N THR A 254 -25.25 9.13 16.22
CA THR A 254 -25.27 8.22 17.36
C THR A 254 -24.90 9.02 18.62
N PRO A 255 -25.80 9.17 19.61
CA PRO A 255 -25.47 9.87 20.84
C PRO A 255 -24.27 9.19 21.48
N THR A 256 -23.21 9.95 21.77
CA THR A 256 -22.10 9.47 22.58
C THR A 256 -22.71 8.88 23.84
N PRO A 257 -22.47 7.60 24.17
CA PRO A 257 -22.99 7.03 25.41
C PRO A 257 -22.49 7.93 26.53
N THR A 258 -23.42 8.59 27.21
CA THR A 258 -23.11 9.34 28.43
C THR A 258 -22.27 8.40 29.27
N PRO A 259 -21.04 8.77 29.66
CA PRO A 259 -20.23 7.91 30.52
C PRO A 259 -21.14 7.54 31.68
N ALA A 260 -21.44 6.24 31.80
CA ALA A 260 -22.25 5.74 32.89
C ALA A 260 -21.56 6.28 34.14
N GLY A 261 -22.22 7.23 34.82
CA GLY A 261 -21.60 7.93 35.94
C GLY A 261 -20.98 6.88 36.84
N ASP A 262 -19.70 7.07 37.17
CA ASP A 262 -18.96 6.15 38.03
C ASP A 262 -19.91 5.72 39.15
N PRO A 263 -20.19 4.41 39.32
CA PRO A 263 -21.08 3.96 40.36
C PRO A 263 -20.53 4.54 41.65
N ALA A 264 -21.31 5.43 42.26
CA ALA A 264 -20.90 6.22 43.40
C ALA A 264 -20.12 5.32 44.36
N VAL A 265 -18.82 5.60 44.52
CA VAL A 265 -17.98 4.90 45.48
C VAL A 265 -18.66 5.11 46.82
N ALA A 266 -19.28 4.06 47.35
CA ALA A 266 -19.95 4.11 48.63
C ALA A 266 -18.91 4.56 49.67
N PRO A 267 -19.21 5.56 50.51
CA PRO A 267 -18.29 5.99 51.54
C PRO A 267 -17.97 4.79 52.45
N GLY A 268 -16.69 4.42 52.50
CA GLY A 268 -16.21 3.34 53.35
C GLY A 268 -16.56 3.58 54.82
N PRO A 269 -16.73 2.52 55.62
CA PRO A 269 -17.03 2.64 57.04
C PRO A 269 -15.91 3.46 57.73
N ARG A 270 -16.32 4.49 58.47
CA ARG A 270 -15.40 5.19 59.38
C ARG A 270 -15.07 4.23 60.51
N GLU A 271 -13.79 3.87 60.63
CA GLU A 271 -13.27 3.22 61.83
C GLU A 271 -13.31 4.25 62.97
N GLU A 272 -14.05 3.92 64.03
CA GLU A 272 -14.03 4.60 65.34
C GLU A 272 -12.88 4.08 66.21
#